data_AF-A0AAE9ACV1-F1
#
_entry.id   AF-A0AAE9ACV1-F1
#
_cell.length_a   1.000
_cell.length_b   1.000
_cell.length_c   1.000
_cell.angle_alpha   90.00
_cell.angle_beta   90.00
_cell.angle_gamma   90.00
#
_symmetry.space_group_name_H-M   'P 1'
#
loop_
_entity.id
_entity.type
_entity.pdbx_description
1 polymer ?
#
loop_
_entity_poly.entity_id
_entity_poly.type
_entity_poly.pdbx_seq_one_letter_code
_entity_poly.pdbx_strand_id
1 'polypeptide(L)'
;MLKEAFLSSSSFQKFILKYKYFDENVDLQLLFGEPDLIDRDTWSFPYPDSDESLRLVHYDNRVFDFSKVKNSEILIENFHNYCEVK
;
A
#
# COMPACT_ATOMS: atom_id res chain seq x y z
N MET A 1 0.14 -1.22 -14.89
CA MET A 1 -0.36 -0.43 -13.73
C MET A 1 0.84 0.01 -12.90
N LEU A 2 0.71 1.07 -12.09
CA LEU A 2 1.84 1.59 -11.30
C LEU A 2 2.39 0.52 -10.32
N LYS A 3 1.51 -0.29 -9.70
CA LYS A 3 1.92 -1.38 -8.81
C LYS A 3 2.87 -2.39 -9.47
N GLU A 4 2.62 -2.77 -10.72
CA GLU A 4 3.41 -3.76 -11.45
C GLU A 4 4.85 -3.29 -11.68
N ALA A 5 5.04 -1.98 -11.87
CA ALA A 5 6.36 -1.39 -11.99
C ALA A 5 7.14 -1.44 -10.67
N PHE A 6 6.46 -1.32 -9.53
CA PHE A 6 7.07 -1.47 -8.21
C PHE A 6 7.34 -2.94 -7.85
N LEU A 7 6.41 -3.83 -8.17
CA LEU A 7 6.55 -5.28 -7.92
C LEU A 7 7.66 -5.92 -8.76
N SER A 8 7.91 -5.42 -9.97
CA SER A 8 9.01 -5.87 -10.83
C SER A 8 10.36 -5.24 -10.51
N SER A 9 10.40 -4.21 -9.66
CA SER A 9 11.64 -3.50 -9.31
C SER A 9 12.29 -4.10 -8.06
N SER A 10 13.47 -4.70 -8.24
CA SER A 10 14.26 -5.28 -7.13
C SER A 10 14.86 -4.24 -6.18
N SER A 11 15.00 -2.99 -6.63
CA SER A 11 15.59 -1.90 -5.86
C SER A 11 14.56 -0.91 -5.31
N PHE A 12 13.27 -1.12 -5.60
CA PHE A 12 12.22 -0.27 -5.06
C PHE A 12 12.20 -0.35 -3.53
N GLN A 13 12.01 0.80 -2.89
CA GLN A 13 11.92 0.92 -1.43
C GLN A 13 10.73 1.79 -1.03
N LYS A 14 10.61 2.97 -1.64
CA LYS A 14 9.56 3.92 -1.29
C LYS A 14 9.24 4.88 -2.44
N PHE A 15 7.97 5.25 -2.58
CA PHE A 15 7.52 6.30 -3.48
C PHE A 15 6.27 7.00 -2.93
N ILE A 16 6.31 8.33 -2.89
CA ILE A 16 5.21 9.15 -2.37
C ILE A 16 4.56 9.90 -3.52
N LEU A 17 3.23 9.81 -3.63
CA LEU A 17 2.43 10.42 -4.67
C LEU A 17 1.36 11.31 -4.05
N LYS A 18 1.25 12.56 -4.51
CA LYS A 18 0.25 13.52 -4.03
C LYS A 18 -0.92 13.60 -5.01
N TYR A 19 -2.17 13.61 -4.52
CA TYR A 19 -3.39 13.64 -5.33
C TYR A 19 -3.55 14.82 -6.28
N LYS A 20 -2.76 15.90 -6.16
CA LYS A 20 -2.87 17.05 -7.07
C LYS A 20 -2.70 16.68 -8.56
N TYR A 21 -2.30 15.45 -8.84
CA TYR A 21 -2.15 14.86 -10.17
C TYR A 21 -3.36 14.01 -10.62
N PHE A 22 -4.43 13.92 -9.83
CA PHE A 22 -5.59 13.05 -10.06
C PHE A 22 -6.92 13.78 -9.81
N ASP A 23 -7.99 13.28 -10.44
CA ASP A 23 -9.36 13.76 -10.21
C ASP A 23 -9.87 13.43 -8.81
N GLU A 24 -10.84 14.20 -8.30
CA GLU A 24 -11.33 14.11 -6.91
C GLU A 24 -11.95 12.74 -6.54
N ASN A 25 -12.41 11.97 -7.52
CA ASN A 25 -12.99 10.64 -7.34
C ASN A 25 -12.19 9.58 -8.12
N VAL A 26 -10.89 9.53 -7.88
CA VAL A 26 -10.05 8.52 -8.54
C VAL A 26 -10.42 7.12 -8.04
N ASP A 27 -10.73 6.24 -8.97
CA ASP A 27 -10.88 4.82 -8.69
C ASP A 27 -9.48 4.22 -8.47
N LEU A 28 -9.19 3.93 -7.21
CA LEU A 28 -7.90 3.39 -6.78
C LEU A 28 -7.63 2.00 -7.34
N GLN A 29 -8.67 1.19 -7.55
CA GLN A 29 -8.53 -0.14 -8.13
C GLN A 29 -8.15 -0.04 -9.61
N LEU A 30 -8.61 0.99 -10.33
CA LEU A 30 -8.18 1.25 -11.70
C LEU A 30 -6.70 1.65 -11.80
N LEU A 31 -6.16 2.40 -10.83
CA LEU A 31 -4.78 2.87 -10.84
C LEU A 31 -3.78 1.83 -10.33
N PHE A 32 -4.16 1.15 -9.24
CA PHE A 32 -3.29 0.30 -8.45
C PHE A 32 -3.72 -1.18 -8.47
N GLY A 33 -4.83 -1.51 -9.13
CA GLY A 33 -5.40 -2.86 -9.13
C GLY A 33 -6.06 -3.23 -7.81
N GLU A 34 -6.69 -4.40 -7.80
CA GLU A 34 -7.25 -4.99 -6.57
C GLU A 34 -6.13 -5.35 -5.58
N PRO A 35 -6.26 -4.98 -4.30
CA PRO A 35 -5.36 -5.40 -3.23
C PRO A 35 -5.67 -6.82 -2.71
N ASP A 36 -4.63 -7.54 -2.32
CA ASP A 36 -4.76 -8.88 -1.74
C ASP A 36 -5.22 -8.82 -0.27
N LEU A 37 -4.79 -7.77 0.46
CA LEU A 37 -5.21 -7.48 1.82
C LEU A 37 -5.63 -6.01 1.93
N ILE A 38 -6.80 -5.79 2.51
CA ILE A 38 -7.40 -4.48 2.76
C ILE A 38 -7.54 -4.28 4.27
N ASP A 39 -6.89 -3.25 4.78
CA ASP A 39 -7.25 -2.60 6.04
C ASP A 39 -7.78 -1.18 5.75
N ARG A 40 -8.30 -0.49 6.77
CA ARG A 40 -9.02 0.80 6.66
C ARG A 40 -8.43 1.77 5.63
N ASP A 41 -7.13 2.01 5.74
CA ASP A 41 -6.39 2.98 4.92
C ASP A 41 -5.16 2.36 4.21
N THR A 42 -5.04 1.03 4.28
CA THR A 42 -3.84 0.32 3.86
C THR A 42 -4.17 -0.85 2.94
N TRP A 43 -3.52 -0.87 1.79
CA TRP A 43 -3.57 -1.95 0.81
C TRP A 43 -2.21 -2.63 0.74
N SER A 44 -2.21 -3.96 0.62
CA SER A 44 -0.97 -4.74 0.48
C SER A 44 -1.00 -5.62 -0.75
N PHE A 45 0.15 -5.69 -1.44
CA PHE A 45 0.38 -6.53 -2.62
C PHE A 45 1.66 -7.34 -2.40
N PRO A 46 1.58 -8.67 -2.19
CA PRO A 46 2.74 -9.51 -1.96
C PRO A 46 3.71 -9.53 -3.14
N TYR A 47 5.01 -9.53 -2.87
CA TYR A 47 6.00 -9.88 -3.88
C TYR A 47 6.03 -11.40 -4.07
N PRO A 48 6.04 -11.92 -5.32
CA PRO A 48 6.21 -13.34 -5.56
C PRO A 48 7.49 -13.86 -4.91
N ASP A 49 7.39 -15.01 -4.23
CA ASP A 49 8.51 -15.71 -3.59
C ASP A 49 9.31 -14.87 -2.56
N SER A 50 8.70 -13.85 -1.95
CA SER A 50 9.32 -13.01 -0.92
C SER A 50 8.45 -12.90 0.33
N ASP A 51 9.09 -12.68 1.49
CA ASP A 51 8.41 -12.29 2.73
C ASP A 51 8.12 -10.77 2.78
N GLU A 52 8.08 -10.12 1.62
CA GLU A 52 7.85 -8.70 1.49
C GLU A 52 6.57 -8.43 0.72
N SER A 53 5.95 -7.30 1.03
CA SER A 53 4.81 -6.76 0.31
C SER A 53 5.07 -5.31 -0.08
N LEU A 54 4.48 -4.92 -1.20
CA LEU A 54 4.25 -3.51 -1.50
C LEU A 54 3.04 -3.06 -0.67
N ARG A 55 3.26 -2.14 0.25
CA ARG A 55 2.22 -1.49 1.03
C ARG A 55 1.87 -0.14 0.40
N LEU A 56 0.59 0.10 0.20
CA LEU A 56 0.01 1.37 -0.19
C LEU A 56 -0.79 1.91 0.99
N VAL A 57 -0.36 3.03 1.57
CA VAL A 57 -1.13 3.76 2.59
C VAL A 57 -1.76 4.99 1.96
N HIS A 58 -3.05 5.18 2.20
CA HIS A 58 -3.79 6.37 1.79
C HIS A 58 -4.02 7.30 2.99
N TYR A 59 -3.39 8.47 2.98
CA TYR A 59 -3.55 9.46 4.03
C TYR A 59 -4.63 10.50 3.66
N ASP A 60 -5.37 10.97 4.66
CA ASP A 60 -6.40 12.02 4.55
C ASP A 60 -5.92 13.33 3.90
N ASN A 61 -4.60 13.60 3.95
CA ASN A 61 -3.99 14.75 3.30
C ASN A 61 -3.74 14.55 1.79
N ARG A 62 -4.45 13.58 1.20
CA ARG A 62 -4.39 13.22 -0.22
C ARG A 62 -2.98 12.83 -0.65
N VAL A 63 -2.37 11.93 0.12
CA VAL A 63 -1.04 11.38 -0.14
C VAL A 63 -1.15 9.86 -0.19
N PHE A 64 -0.58 9.26 -1.22
CA PHE A 64 -0.29 7.84 -1.27
C PHE A 64 1.18 7.59 -0.94
N ASP A 65 1.43 6.64 -0.07
CA ASP A 65 2.76 6.16 0.27
C ASP A 65 2.87 4.69 -0.13
N PHE A 66 3.67 4.45 -1.17
CA PHE A 66 4.08 3.13 -1.58
C PHE A 66 5.39 2.78 -0.89
N SER A 67 5.42 1.69 -0.14
CA SER A 67 6.62 1.23 0.56
C SER A 67 6.78 -0.27 0.44
N LYS A 68 8.02 -0.74 0.32
CA LYS A 68 8.36 -2.15 0.45
C LYS A 68 8.55 -2.46 1.93
N VAL A 69 7.77 -3.40 2.46
CA VAL A 69 7.78 -3.75 3.89
C VAL A 69 7.76 -5.26 4.04
N LYS A 70 8.23 -5.77 5.19
CA LYS A 70 8.10 -7.20 5.49
C LYS A 70 6.66 -7.54 5.88
N ASN A 71 6.19 -8.73 5.51
CA ASN A 71 4.84 -9.18 5.83
C ASN A 71 4.60 -9.25 7.35
N SER A 72 5.64 -9.58 8.12
CA SER A 72 5.62 -9.55 9.58
C SER A 72 5.32 -8.16 10.17
N GLU A 73 5.79 -7.09 9.54
CA GLU A 73 5.55 -5.71 9.99
C GLU A 73 4.09 -5.29 9.74
N ILE A 74 3.51 -5.72 8.61
CA ILE A 74 2.09 -5.50 8.30
C ILE A 74 1.18 -6.15 9.36
N LEU A 75 1.51 -7.38 9.78
CA LEU A 75 0.73 -8.09 10.79
C LEU A 75 0.77 -7.40 12.16
N ILE A 76 1.93 -6.89 12.58
CA ILE A 76 2.09 -6.21 13.88
C ILE A 76 1.28 -4.92 13.94
N GLU A 77 1.27 -4.12 12.87
CA GLU A 77 0.47 -2.89 12.80
C GLU A 77 -1.04 -3.19 12.82
N ASN A 78 -1.49 -4.23 12.11
CA ASN A 78 -2.90 -4.65 12.14
C ASN A 78 -3.33 -5.14 13.54
N PHE A 79 -2.45 -5.80 14.29
CA PHE A 79 -2.73 -6.22 15.67
C PHE A 79 -2.80 -5.02 16.64
N HIS A 80 -1.93 -4.03 16.49
CA HIS A 80 -1.95 -2.83 17.33
C HIS A 80 -3.22 -2.00 17.12
N ASN A 81 -3.67 -1.82 15.88
CA ASN A 81 -4.95 -1.15 15.57
C ASN A 81 -6.15 -1.89 16.19
N TYR A 82 -6.09 -3.22 16.29
CA TYR A 82 -7.15 -4.01 16.94
C TYR A 82 -7.16 -3.88 18.47
N CYS A 83 -6.01 -3.57 19.10
CA CYS A 83 -5.90 -3.43 20.55
C CYS A 83 -6.26 -2.03 21.07
N GLU A 84 -6.18 -0.99 20.25
CA GLU A 84 -6.62 0.38 20.63
C GLU A 84 -8.14 0.58 20.53
N VAL A 85 -8.87 -0.37 19.93
CA VAL A 85 -10.34 -0.42 19.93
C VAL A 85 -10.83 -1.37 21.03
N LYS A 86 -10.63 -0.99 22.31
CA LYS A 86 -11.36 -1.54 23.45
C LYS A 86 -11.66 -0.48 24.49
#